data_AF-A0A3C0VY07-F1
#
_entry.id   AF-A0A3C0VY07-F1
#
_cell.length_a   1.000
_cell.length_b   1.000
_cell.length_c   1.000
_cell.angle_alpha   90.00
_cell.angle_beta   90.00
_cell.angle_gamma   90.00
#
_symmetry.space_group_name_H-M   'P 1'
#
loop_
_entity.id
_entity.type
_entity.pdbx_description
1 polymer ?
#
loop_
_entity_poly.entity_id
_entity_poly.type
_entity_poly.pdbx_seq_one_letter_code
_entity_poly.pdbx_strand_id
1 'polypeptide(L)'
;VWSVPANTPAALLELTGLNVDADVELISANGRHVRNSINREQSPEQIVLREGDYIPTLEGDWIIEVTNHEAEPGEFTVNTTLATEQGDLVSSQPIALGIESQFWPPTVRLAWPSVPGEQYILETSSNLVDWKPLKEQAADTDEVIFHTERAWFGERFFRVKQVTGGN
;
A
#
# COMPACT_ATOMS: atom_id res chain seq x y z
N VAL A 1 -14.72 -11.21 -10.43
CA VAL A 1 -15.67 -10.66 -9.45
C VAL A 1 -15.04 -10.80 -8.08
N TRP A 2 -15.08 -9.73 -7.29
CA TRP A 2 -14.57 -9.66 -5.92
C TRP A 2 -15.72 -9.32 -4.98
N SER A 3 -15.99 -10.21 -4.02
CA SER A 3 -17.07 -10.01 -3.05
C SER A 3 -16.51 -9.45 -1.76
N VAL A 4 -17.00 -8.28 -1.34
CA VAL A 4 -16.61 -7.62 -0.10
C VAL A 4 -17.69 -7.88 0.97
N PRO A 5 -17.34 -8.43 2.14
CA PRO A 5 -18.30 -8.70 3.21
C PRO A 5 -18.94 -7.43 3.78
N ALA A 6 -20.13 -7.60 4.37
CA ALA A 6 -20.79 -6.55 5.14
C ALA A 6 -19.91 -6.00 6.27
N ASN A 7 -20.10 -4.73 6.62
CA ASN A 7 -19.34 -4.01 7.66
C ASN A 7 -17.82 -3.94 7.42
N THR A 8 -17.39 -4.00 6.15
CA THR A 8 -16.00 -3.75 5.79
C THR A 8 -15.77 -2.24 5.64
N PRO A 9 -15.00 -1.58 6.52
CA PRO A 9 -14.84 -0.12 6.49
C PRO A 9 -13.90 0.35 5.37
N ALA A 10 -12.97 -0.52 4.97
CA ALA A 10 -12.02 -0.24 3.91
C ALA A 10 -11.51 -1.53 3.25
N ALA A 11 -11.12 -1.42 1.99
CA ALA A 11 -10.57 -2.51 1.23
C ALA A 11 -9.53 -2.01 0.22
N LEU A 12 -8.56 -2.85 -0.09
CA LEU A 12 -7.46 -2.60 -1.00
C LEU A 12 -7.48 -3.67 -2.08
N LEU A 13 -7.42 -3.23 -3.33
CA LEU A 13 -7.20 -4.06 -4.50
C LEU A 13 -5.85 -3.71 -5.10
N GLU A 14 -5.06 -4.73 -5.42
CA GLU A 14 -3.73 -4.56 -6.02
C GLU A 14 -3.56 -5.50 -7.21
N LEU A 15 -3.00 -4.99 -8.31
CA LEU A 15 -2.37 -5.80 -9.34
C LEU A 15 -0.86 -5.73 -9.17
N THR A 16 -0.21 -6.88 -9.04
CA THR A 16 1.24 -6.97 -8.86
C THR A 16 1.85 -8.01 -9.79
N GLY A 17 3.17 -7.93 -9.99
CA GLY A 17 3.89 -8.87 -10.85
C GLY A 17 3.50 -8.78 -12.31
N LEU A 18 3.13 -7.56 -12.78
CA LEU A 18 2.79 -7.32 -14.17
C LEU A 18 4.01 -7.55 -15.06
N ASN A 19 3.81 -8.20 -16.21
CA ASN A 19 4.81 -8.32 -17.27
C ASN A 19 4.43 -7.51 -18.53
N VAL A 20 3.31 -6.80 -18.50
CA VAL A 20 2.76 -5.91 -19.52
C VAL A 20 2.28 -4.62 -18.86
N ASP A 21 2.02 -3.59 -19.66
CA ASP A 21 1.30 -2.39 -19.22
C ASP A 21 -0.20 -2.71 -19.13
N ALA A 22 -0.73 -2.77 -17.91
CA ALA A 22 -2.13 -3.07 -17.68
C ALA A 22 -2.75 -2.22 -16.56
N ASP A 23 -3.88 -1.62 -16.89
CA ASP A 23 -4.66 -0.80 -15.97
C ASP A 23 -5.75 -1.61 -15.28
N VAL A 24 -6.25 -1.11 -14.15
CA VAL A 24 -7.39 -1.69 -13.45
C VAL A 24 -8.50 -0.68 -13.21
N GLU A 25 -9.72 -1.10 -13.51
CA GLU A 25 -10.95 -0.37 -13.20
C GLU A 25 -11.84 -1.19 -12.26
N LEU A 26 -12.48 -0.49 -11.34
CA LEU A 26 -13.41 -1.06 -10.39
C LEU A 26 -14.82 -0.56 -10.67
N ILE A 27 -15.70 -1.51 -10.95
CA ILE A 27 -17.10 -1.27 -11.29
C ILE A 27 -17.97 -1.89 -10.19
N SER A 28 -18.93 -1.12 -9.68
CA SER A 28 -19.89 -1.60 -8.68
C SER A 28 -20.94 -2.53 -9.30
N ALA A 29 -21.62 -3.35 -8.48
CA ALA A 29 -22.63 -4.32 -8.92
C ALA A 29 -23.73 -3.78 -9.85
N ASN A 30 -24.03 -2.47 -9.80
CA ASN A 30 -25.01 -1.82 -10.68
C ASN A 30 -24.43 -1.34 -12.03
N GLY A 31 -23.18 -1.67 -12.33
CA GLY A 31 -22.49 -1.29 -13.56
C GLY A 31 -21.87 0.12 -13.53
N ARG A 32 -21.88 0.82 -12.38
CA ARG A 32 -21.25 2.14 -12.27
C ARG A 32 -19.76 2.00 -11.99
N HIS A 33 -18.93 2.63 -12.82
CA HIS A 33 -17.51 2.83 -12.56
C HIS A 33 -17.31 3.61 -11.25
N VAL A 34 -16.38 3.17 -10.41
CA VAL A 34 -16.11 3.76 -9.09
C VAL A 34 -14.71 4.34 -9.00
N ARG A 35 -13.67 3.58 -9.32
CA ARG A 35 -12.28 4.03 -9.33
C ARG A 35 -11.45 3.24 -10.34
N ASN A 36 -10.33 3.80 -10.73
CA ASN A 36 -9.32 3.16 -11.56
C ASN A 36 -7.91 3.47 -11.06
N SER A 37 -6.95 2.66 -11.49
CA SER A 37 -5.51 2.91 -11.39
C SER A 37 -4.91 2.65 -12.78
N ILE A 38 -4.01 3.55 -13.20
CA ILE A 38 -3.49 3.67 -14.57
C ILE A 38 -1.99 3.94 -14.58
N ASN A 39 -1.25 3.25 -13.71
CA ASN A 39 0.19 3.41 -13.66
C ASN A 39 0.79 2.92 -14.98
N ARG A 40 1.90 3.55 -15.39
CA ARG A 40 2.52 3.23 -16.68
C ARG A 40 3.41 2.01 -16.56
N GLU A 41 3.69 1.39 -17.71
CA GLU A 41 4.63 0.28 -17.80
C GLU A 41 4.19 -0.88 -16.89
N GLN A 42 5.13 -1.63 -16.30
CA GLN A 42 4.85 -2.78 -15.44
C GLN A 42 4.70 -2.41 -13.96
N SER A 43 4.42 -1.13 -13.66
CA SER A 43 4.20 -0.68 -12.30
C SER A 43 2.96 -1.36 -11.69
N PRO A 44 2.98 -1.67 -10.38
CA PRO A 44 1.79 -2.18 -9.71
C PRO A 44 0.60 -1.23 -9.83
N GLU A 45 -0.60 -1.79 -9.90
CA GLU A 45 -1.83 -1.01 -9.81
C GLU A 45 -2.44 -1.13 -8.42
N GLN A 46 -3.06 -0.05 -7.93
CA GLN A 46 -3.63 -0.04 -6.59
C GLN A 46 -4.91 0.80 -6.52
N ILE A 47 -6.00 0.18 -6.05
CA ILE A 47 -7.27 0.85 -5.77
C ILE A 47 -7.60 0.72 -4.29
N VAL A 48 -7.75 1.88 -3.64
CA VAL A 48 -8.15 2.00 -2.24
C VAL A 48 -9.63 2.37 -2.16
N LEU A 49 -10.38 1.61 -1.36
CA LEU A 49 -11.78 1.88 -1.05
C LEU A 49 -11.92 2.14 0.44
N ARG A 50 -12.61 3.23 0.79
CA ARG A 50 -13.04 3.51 2.15
C ARG A 50 -14.53 3.86 2.13
N GLU A 51 -15.28 3.28 3.05
CA GLU A 51 -16.68 3.65 3.27
C GLU A 51 -16.77 5.13 3.67
N GLY A 52 -17.78 5.83 3.15
CA GLY A 52 -18.00 7.26 3.39
C GLY A 52 -17.35 8.20 2.36
N ASP A 53 -16.29 7.77 1.65
CA ASP A 53 -15.68 8.57 0.58
C ASP A 53 -16.47 8.44 -0.73
N TYR A 54 -17.68 9.01 -0.76
CA TYR A 54 -18.67 8.90 -1.86
C TYR A 54 -19.17 7.47 -2.15
N ILE A 55 -18.72 6.50 -1.35
CA ILE A 55 -19.15 5.11 -1.39
C ILE A 55 -19.91 4.83 -0.08
N PRO A 56 -21.25 4.68 -0.13
CA PRO A 56 -22.06 4.55 1.08
C PRO A 56 -21.87 3.22 1.80
N THR A 57 -21.44 2.18 1.10
CA THR A 57 -21.07 0.87 1.64
C THR A 57 -20.14 0.17 0.66
N LEU A 58 -19.18 -0.59 1.17
CA LEU A 58 -18.32 -1.46 0.36
C LEU A 58 -18.94 -2.85 0.14
N GLU A 59 -20.02 -3.19 0.83
CA GLU A 59 -20.64 -4.51 0.79
C GLU A 59 -21.10 -4.90 -0.62
N GLY A 60 -20.82 -6.16 -0.97
CA GLY A 60 -21.37 -6.80 -2.16
C GLY A 60 -20.31 -7.13 -3.22
N ASP A 61 -20.79 -7.39 -4.43
CA ASP A 61 -19.96 -7.82 -5.53
C ASP A 61 -19.42 -6.63 -6.33
N TRP A 62 -18.12 -6.68 -6.59
CA TRP A 62 -17.39 -5.73 -7.40
C TRP A 62 -16.82 -6.42 -8.63
N ILE A 63 -16.92 -5.74 -9.76
CA ILE A 63 -16.31 -6.18 -11.01
C ILE A 63 -14.96 -5.48 -11.11
N ILE A 64 -13.92 -6.31 -11.27
CA ILE A 64 -12.55 -5.87 -11.54
C ILE A 64 -12.35 -6.06 -13.03
N GLU A 65 -12.18 -4.97 -13.75
CA GLU A 65 -11.84 -4.98 -15.16
C GLU A 65 -10.34 -4.64 -15.28
N VAL A 66 -9.60 -5.48 -16.00
CA VAL A 66 -8.16 -5.30 -16.24
C VAL A 66 -7.95 -5.11 -17.72
N THR A 67 -7.36 -3.99 -18.11
CA THR A 67 -7.12 -3.62 -19.51
C THR A 67 -5.65 -3.72 -19.80
N ASN A 68 -5.25 -4.68 -20.63
CA ASN A 68 -3.89 -4.78 -21.16
C ASN A 68 -3.75 -3.84 -22.37
N HIS A 69 -2.75 -2.96 -22.33
CA HIS A 69 -2.45 -2.01 -23.42
C HIS A 69 -1.43 -2.54 -24.43
N GLU A 70 -0.87 -3.71 -24.16
CA GLU A 70 0.09 -4.37 -25.03
C GLU A 70 -0.58 -5.37 -25.99
N ALA A 71 0.10 -5.64 -27.12
CA ALA A 71 -0.38 -6.62 -28.10
C ALA A 71 -0.22 -8.07 -27.62
N GLU A 72 0.77 -8.31 -26.76
CA GLU A 72 1.08 -9.64 -26.22
C GLU A 72 0.21 -9.95 -25.00
N PRO A 73 -0.13 -11.23 -24.74
CA PRO A 73 -0.83 -11.63 -23.53
C PRO A 73 -0.05 -11.25 -22.26
N GLY A 74 -0.76 -10.70 -21.27
CA GLY A 74 -0.21 -10.34 -19.97
C GLY A 74 -0.40 -11.41 -18.90
N GLU A 75 0.51 -11.42 -17.92
CA GLU A 75 0.40 -12.12 -16.65
C GLU A 75 0.47 -11.10 -15.51
N PHE A 76 -0.34 -11.33 -14.47
CA PHE A 76 -0.38 -10.50 -13.26
C PHE A 76 -0.99 -11.31 -12.11
N THR A 77 -0.79 -10.81 -10.88
CA THR A 77 -1.42 -11.33 -9.66
C THR A 77 -2.41 -10.31 -9.13
N VAL A 78 -3.64 -10.77 -8.83
CA VAL A 78 -4.65 -9.95 -8.15
C VAL A 78 -4.58 -10.23 -6.65
N ASN A 79 -4.35 -9.20 -5.85
CA ASN A 79 -4.39 -9.27 -4.40
C ASN A 79 -5.53 -8.40 -3.86
N THR A 80 -6.23 -8.91 -2.87
CA THR A 80 -7.30 -8.18 -2.18
C THR A 80 -7.07 -8.22 -0.69
N THR A 81 -7.01 -7.06 -0.05
CA THR A 81 -6.89 -6.93 1.41
C THR A 81 -8.12 -6.24 1.95
N LEU A 82 -8.73 -6.82 2.97
CA LEU A 82 -9.78 -6.16 3.75
C LEU A 82 -9.13 -5.49 4.96
N ALA A 83 -9.68 -4.36 5.38
CA ALA A 83 -9.14 -3.64 6.52
C ALA A 83 -9.23 -4.46 7.82
N THR A 84 -8.27 -4.22 8.71
CA THR A 84 -8.31 -4.77 10.07
C THR A 84 -9.44 -4.15 10.89
N GLU A 85 -9.67 -4.64 12.12
CA GLU A 85 -10.61 -4.01 13.06
C GLU A 85 -10.29 -2.52 13.33
N GLN A 86 -9.02 -2.14 13.18
CA GLN A 86 -8.53 -0.76 13.35
C GLN A 86 -8.65 0.07 12.06
N GLY A 87 -9.07 -0.54 10.94
CA GLY A 87 -9.21 0.13 9.65
C GLY A 87 -7.92 0.16 8.82
N ASP A 88 -6.88 -0.55 9.24
CA ASP A 88 -5.57 -0.59 8.58
C ASP A 88 -5.61 -1.43 7.31
N LEU A 89 -4.88 -1.00 6.28
CA LEU A 89 -4.76 -1.70 5.01
C LEU A 89 -3.30 -2.09 4.79
N VAL A 90 -3.08 -3.39 4.61
CA VAL A 90 -1.74 -3.94 4.37
C VAL A 90 -1.57 -4.23 2.89
N SER A 91 -0.59 -3.56 2.27
CA SER A 91 -0.18 -3.84 0.90
C SER A 91 0.48 -5.23 0.79
N SER A 92 0.19 -5.93 -0.31
CA SER A 92 0.79 -7.20 -0.68
C SER A 92 2.16 -7.06 -1.36
N GLN A 93 2.56 -5.82 -1.68
CA GLN A 93 3.85 -5.55 -2.31
C GLN A 93 5.02 -5.86 -1.35
N PRO A 94 6.21 -6.22 -1.89
CA PRO A 94 7.36 -6.60 -1.06
C PRO A 94 7.97 -5.40 -0.34
N ILE A 95 8.42 -5.60 0.90
CA ILE A 95 9.23 -4.62 1.62
C ILE A 95 10.65 -4.62 1.07
N ALA A 96 11.17 -3.44 0.69
CA ALA A 96 12.53 -3.29 0.18
C ALA A 96 13.43 -2.54 1.17
N LEU A 97 14.53 -3.19 1.54
CA LEU A 97 15.56 -2.66 2.43
C LEU A 97 16.89 -2.54 1.70
N GLY A 98 17.52 -1.37 1.78
CA GLY A 98 18.79 -1.10 1.12
C GLY A 98 19.73 -0.24 1.95
N ILE A 99 21.02 -0.33 1.65
CA ILE A 99 22.04 0.61 2.13
C ILE A 99 22.29 1.60 1.00
N GLU A 100 21.95 2.87 1.22
CA GLU A 100 22.09 3.93 0.23
C GLU A 100 23.50 4.56 0.27
N SER A 101 24.03 4.76 1.48
CA SER A 101 25.40 5.23 1.68
C SER A 101 26.12 4.37 2.72
N GLN A 102 27.33 3.94 2.39
CA GLN A 102 28.26 3.30 3.33
C GLN A 102 29.24 4.32 3.95
N PHE A 103 29.35 5.51 3.37
CA PHE A 103 30.23 6.58 3.83
C PHE A 103 29.49 7.54 4.76
N TRP A 104 30.23 8.23 5.62
CA TRP A 104 29.66 9.00 6.73
C TRP A 104 28.74 10.16 6.28
N PRO A 105 27.49 10.24 6.78
CA PRO A 105 26.82 9.26 7.63
C PRO A 105 26.29 8.07 6.82
N PRO A 106 26.46 6.81 7.29
CA PRO A 106 25.86 5.68 6.60
C PRO A 106 24.33 5.75 6.67
N THR A 107 23.67 5.57 5.53
CA THR A 107 22.22 5.74 5.41
C THR A 107 21.59 4.43 4.97
N VAL A 108 20.55 4.02 5.68
CA VAL A 108 19.66 2.92 5.31
C VAL A 108 18.42 3.51 4.67
N ARG A 109 18.04 2.95 3.52
CA ARG A 109 16.80 3.22 2.80
C ARG A 109 15.83 2.09 3.10
N LEU A 110 14.67 2.42 3.66
CA LEU A 110 13.53 1.53 3.79
C LEU A 110 12.43 2.01 2.85
N ALA A 111 12.20 1.25 1.78
CA ALA A 111 11.03 1.39 0.93
C ALA A 111 9.91 0.53 1.52
N TRP A 112 8.90 1.22 2.02
CA TRP A 112 7.73 0.62 2.63
C TRP A 112 6.58 0.59 1.60
N PRO A 113 5.98 -0.58 1.33
CA PRO A 113 4.81 -0.68 0.47
C PRO A 113 3.64 0.00 1.16
N SER A 114 3.23 1.14 0.62
CA SER A 114 2.24 2.03 1.22
C SER A 114 0.92 1.98 0.46
N VAL A 115 -0.11 2.52 1.10
CA VAL A 115 -1.44 2.70 0.55
C VAL A 115 -1.68 4.21 0.44
N PRO A 116 -1.92 4.77 -0.75
CA PRO A 116 -2.18 6.19 -0.96
C PRO A 116 -3.31 6.71 -0.08
N GLY A 117 -3.09 7.89 0.49
CA GLY A 117 -3.98 8.51 1.45
C GLY A 117 -3.76 8.06 2.90
N GLU A 118 -2.93 7.05 3.14
CA GLU A 118 -2.58 6.60 4.49
C GLU A 118 -1.36 7.33 5.06
N GLN A 119 -1.24 7.31 6.39
CA GLN A 119 -0.13 7.94 7.10
C GLN A 119 0.71 6.89 7.81
N TYR A 120 2.02 7.02 7.71
CA TYR A 120 2.97 6.06 8.26
C TYR A 120 3.98 6.74 9.17
N ILE A 121 4.26 6.10 10.30
CA ILE A 121 5.31 6.50 11.23
C ILE A 121 6.39 5.43 11.26
N LEU A 122 7.63 5.83 10.95
CA LEU A 122 8.81 5.06 11.27
C LEU A 122 9.11 5.25 12.76
N GLU A 123 9.12 4.16 13.51
CA GLU A 123 9.50 4.13 14.91
C GLU A 123 10.81 3.38 15.10
N THR A 124 11.55 3.74 16.15
CA THR A 124 12.77 3.06 16.55
C THR A 124 12.71 2.62 18.00
N SER A 125 13.38 1.52 18.30
CA SER A 125 13.50 0.96 19.66
C SER A 125 14.91 0.40 19.88
N SER A 126 15.37 0.44 21.13
CA SER A 126 16.61 -0.21 21.57
C SER A 126 16.37 -1.54 22.29
N ASN A 127 15.11 -1.93 22.53
CA ASN A 127 14.78 -3.12 23.33
C ASN A 127 13.52 -3.87 22.84
N LEU A 128 12.96 -3.53 21.67
CA LEU A 128 11.72 -4.06 21.10
C LEU A 128 10.43 -3.78 21.91
N VAL A 129 10.53 -3.08 23.04
CA VAL A 129 9.41 -2.77 23.94
C VAL A 129 9.07 -1.28 23.88
N ASP A 130 10.07 -0.43 24.08
CA ASP A 130 9.92 1.02 24.09
C ASP A 130 10.16 1.56 22.68
N TRP A 131 9.08 1.98 22.02
CA TRP A 131 9.12 2.53 20.67
C TRP A 131 8.97 4.04 20.70
N LYS A 132 9.79 4.73 19.90
CA LYS A 132 9.76 6.19 19.76
C LYS A 132 9.58 6.56 18.29
N PRO A 133 8.71 7.55 17.99
CA PRO A 133 8.56 8.04 16.63
C PRO A 133 9.86 8.69 16.17
N LEU A 134 10.26 8.39 14.94
CA LEU A 134 11.45 8.94 14.29
C LEU A 134 11.05 9.86 13.13
N LYS A 135 10.17 9.39 12.26
CA LYS A 135 9.69 10.15 11.10
C LYS A 135 8.27 9.76 10.77
N GLU A 136 7.47 10.75 10.41
CA GLU A 136 6.10 10.60 9.96
C GLU A 136 6.00 11.05 8.50
N GLN A 137 5.25 10.30 7.70
CA GLN A 137 5.12 10.55 6.28
C GLN A 137 3.77 10.05 5.76
N ALA A 138 3.04 10.92 5.06
CA ALA A 138 1.86 10.54 4.29
C ALA A 138 2.29 9.81 3.00
N ALA A 139 1.48 8.84 2.59
CA ALA A 139 1.64 8.13 1.34
C ALA A 139 0.84 8.82 0.23
N ASP A 140 1.55 9.42 -0.72
CA ASP A 140 0.95 9.94 -1.95
C ASP A 140 0.87 8.85 -3.03
N THR A 141 1.69 7.80 -2.89
CA THR A 141 1.89 6.69 -3.83
C THR A 141 1.92 5.35 -3.10
N ASP A 142 2.13 4.27 -3.85
CA ASP A 142 2.22 2.90 -3.36
C ASP A 142 3.57 2.53 -2.69
N GLU A 143 4.53 3.46 -2.70
CA GLU A 143 5.77 3.36 -1.92
C GLU A 143 6.04 4.63 -1.08
N VAL A 144 6.38 4.44 0.20
CA VAL A 144 6.95 5.48 1.07
C VAL A 144 8.40 5.13 1.40
N ILE A 145 9.29 6.09 1.18
CA ILE A 145 10.72 5.91 1.42
C ILE A 145 11.15 6.61 2.72
N PHE A 146 11.60 5.81 3.68
CA PHE A 146 12.26 6.29 4.89
C PHE A 146 13.77 6.17 4.78
N HIS A 147 14.45 7.24 5.21
CA HIS A 147 15.90 7.25 5.37
C HIS A 147 16.23 7.34 6.86
N THR A 148 17.16 6.50 7.30
CA THR A 148 17.65 6.52 8.69
C THR A 148 19.15 6.30 8.73
N GLU A 149 19.82 6.95 9.68
CA GLU A 149 21.24 6.73 9.90
C GLU A 149 21.47 5.36 10.52
N ARG A 150 22.46 4.64 9.98
CA ARG A 150 22.93 3.40 10.60
C ARG A 150 23.80 3.75 11.81
N ALA A 151 23.36 3.37 13.01
CA ALA A 151 24.22 3.40 14.17
C ALA A 151 25.30 2.31 14.04
N TRP A 152 26.57 2.68 14.10
CA TRP A 152 27.70 1.74 14.00
C TRP A 152 27.83 0.84 15.23
N PHE A 153 27.31 1.27 16.39
CA PHE A 153 27.44 0.58 17.67
C PHE A 153 26.15 0.73 18.47
N GLY A 154 25.32 -0.32 18.43
CA GLY A 154 24.04 -0.41 19.15
C GLY A 154 22.96 -1.08 18.29
N GLU A 155 22.27 -2.08 18.85
CA GLU A 155 21.10 -2.65 18.20
C GLU A 155 20.00 -1.60 18.19
N ARG A 156 19.52 -1.27 16.98
CA ARG A 156 18.34 -0.45 16.78
C ARG A 156 17.35 -1.24 15.96
N PHE A 157 16.17 -1.41 16.52
CA PHE A 157 15.04 -1.99 15.84
C PHE A 157 14.24 -0.86 15.20
N PHE A 158 13.68 -1.14 14.03
CA PHE A 158 12.80 -0.23 13.32
C PHE A 158 11.50 -0.95 13.01
N ARG A 159 10.38 -0.23 13.08
CA ARG A 159 9.09 -0.70 12.58
C ARG A 159 8.37 0.47 11.94
N VAL A 160 7.55 0.16 10.94
CA VAL A 160 6.63 1.13 10.35
C VAL A 160 5.24 0.83 10.89
N LYS A 161 4.54 1.87 11.31
CA LYS A 161 3.18 1.79 11.82
C LYS A 161 2.28 2.65 10.93
N GLN A 162 1.19 2.08 10.43
CA GLN A 162 0.10 2.84 9.84
C GLN A 162 -0.68 3.57 10.95
N VAL A 163 -1.03 4.82 10.69
CA VAL A 163 -1.80 5.66 11.59
C VAL A 163 -3.20 5.79 11.03
N THR A 164 -4.11 5.00 11.56
CA THR A 164 -5.54 5.10 11.31
C THR A 164 -6.18 6.01 12.36
N GLY A 165 -6.83 7.08 11.91
CA GLY A 165 -7.58 7.99 12.79
C GLY A 165 -6.77 9.17 13.32
N GLY A 166 -6.61 10.19 12.46
CA GLY A 166 -6.25 11.55 12.86
C GLY A 166 -7.31 12.53 12.34
N ASN A 167 -8.44 12.62 13.03
CA ASN A 167 -9.30 13.81 13.06
C ASN A 167 -9.38 14.28 14.51
#